data_AF-A0A4Y3R5H7-F1
#
_entry.id   AF-A0A4Y3R5H7-F1
#
_cell.length_a   1.000
_cell.length_b   1.000
_cell.length_c   1.000
_cell.angle_alpha   90.00
_cell.angle_beta   90.00
_cell.angle_gamma   90.00
#
_symmetry.space_group_name_H-M   'P 1'
#
loop_
_entity.id
_entity.type
_entity.pdbx_description
1 polymer ?
#
loop_
_entity_poly.entity_id
_entity_poly.type
_entity_poly.pdbx_seq_one_letter_code
_entity_poly.pdbx_strand_id
1 'polypeptide(L)'
;MYRVTFRRSAGHSSIPAADGRFGRRTLIVLGQLVLGAALLLMACAGTRTPVWLVLLMMVPVGVAGATVVPALTSLLLDAVEPARAGTAAAVFNTGRQLGGAMGVAVFGLFLAGPVEEFVPGMRVCMAIGAGAAVVTGAAAGLLLRPRG
;
A
#
# COMPACT_ATOMS: atom_id res chain seq x y z
N MET A 1 -9.90 45.24 2.82
CA MET A 1 -11.35 45.00 2.62
C MET A 1 -11.51 43.96 1.52
N TYR A 2 -11.54 42.67 1.87
CA TYR A 2 -11.98 41.59 0.98
C TYR A 2 -12.43 40.42 1.87
N ARG A 3 -13.75 40.29 2.08
CA ARG A 3 -14.34 39.13 2.76
C ARG A 3 -14.75 38.14 1.68
N VAL A 4 -14.07 37.00 1.64
CA VAL A 4 -14.52 35.83 0.87
C VAL A 4 -15.61 35.14 1.69
N THR A 5 -16.86 35.45 1.36
CA THR A 5 -18.03 34.75 1.88
C THR A 5 -18.20 33.45 1.09
N PHE A 6 -17.76 32.32 1.65
CA PHE A 6 -18.00 31.00 1.07
C PHE A 6 -19.48 30.63 1.25
N ARG A 7 -20.26 30.75 0.18
CA ARG A 7 -21.66 30.31 0.10
C ARG A 7 -21.66 28.77 0.08
N ARG A 8 -22.15 28.14 1.16
CA ARG A 8 -22.52 26.72 1.16
C ARG A 8 -23.60 26.51 0.10
N SER A 9 -23.24 25.85 -1.01
CA SER A 9 -24.20 25.29 -1.94
C SER A 9 -24.67 23.96 -1.38
N ALA A 10 -25.94 23.91 -0.98
CA ALA A 10 -26.64 22.66 -0.70
C ALA A 10 -26.89 21.94 -2.02
N GLY A 11 -26.30 20.75 -2.18
CA GLY A 11 -26.47 19.87 -3.32
C GLY A 11 -26.50 18.43 -2.83
N HIS A 12 -27.67 17.81 -2.99
CA HIS A 12 -28.07 16.50 -2.48
C HIS A 12 -27.39 15.37 -3.26
N SER A 13 -26.17 14.99 -2.87
CA SER A 13 -25.68 13.64 -3.16
C SER A 13 -25.98 12.74 -1.96
N SER A 14 -27.09 12.03 -2.06
CA SER A 14 -27.45 10.88 -1.23
C SER A 14 -26.51 9.70 -1.52
N ILE A 15 -25.21 9.92 -1.33
CA ILE A 15 -24.27 8.83 -1.07
C ILE A 15 -24.33 8.71 0.45
N PRO A 16 -24.80 7.58 1.02
CA PRO A 16 -24.68 7.41 2.45
C PRO A 16 -23.20 7.61 2.77
N ALA A 17 -22.91 8.58 3.64
CA ALA A 17 -21.61 8.68 4.28
C ALA A 17 -21.49 7.43 5.16
N ALA A 18 -21.21 6.30 4.52
CA ALA A 18 -20.82 5.07 5.17
C ALA A 18 -19.53 5.45 5.89
N ASP A 19 -19.61 5.58 7.21
CA ASP A 19 -18.53 5.82 8.15
C ASP A 19 -17.15 5.49 7.55
N GLY A 20 -16.53 6.48 6.89
CA GLY A 20 -15.49 6.21 5.88
C GLY A 20 -14.25 5.51 6.42
N ARG A 21 -14.13 5.45 7.75
CA ARG A 21 -13.06 4.77 8.50
C ARG A 21 -13.24 3.25 8.53
N PHE A 22 -14.49 2.76 8.57
CA PHE A 22 -14.80 1.33 8.55
C PHE A 22 -14.47 0.69 7.20
N GLY A 23 -14.76 1.39 6.10
CA GLY A 23 -14.39 0.95 4.75
C GLY A 23 -12.88 0.97 4.50
N ARG A 24 -12.17 2.01 4.95
CA ARG A 24 -10.72 2.17 4.71
C ARG A 24 -9.88 1.10 5.41
N ARG A 25 -10.20 0.76 6.67
CA ARG A 25 -9.51 -0.34 7.38
C ARG A 25 -9.64 -1.65 6.63
N THR A 26 -10.88 -2.03 6.28
CA THR A 26 -11.17 -3.26 5.55
C THR A 26 -10.44 -3.27 4.20
N LEU A 27 -10.43 -2.13 3.49
CA LEU A 27 -9.71 -2.00 2.22
C LEU A 27 -8.20 -2.19 2.39
N ILE A 28 -7.59 -1.65 3.45
CA ILE A 28 -6.16 -1.80 3.73
C ILE A 28 -5.83 -3.26 4.07
N VAL A 29 -6.61 -3.89 4.94
CA VAL A 29 -6.39 -5.28 5.35
C VAL A 29 -6.55 -6.22 4.16
N LEU A 30 -7.65 -6.10 3.41
CA LEU A 30 -7.88 -6.92 2.21
C LEU A 30 -6.81 -6.68 1.15
N GLY A 31 -6.45 -5.43 0.89
CA GLY A 31 -5.39 -5.10 -0.06
C GLY A 31 -4.04 -5.68 0.34
N GLN A 32 -3.70 -5.68 1.64
CA GLN A 32 -2.48 -6.34 2.12
C GLN A 32 -2.52 -7.87 2.02
N LEU A 33 -3.69 -8.49 2.25
CA LEU A 33 -3.85 -9.93 2.02
C LEU A 33 -3.69 -10.30 0.54
N VAL A 34 -4.30 -9.50 -0.35
CA VAL A 34 -4.15 -9.66 -1.81
C VAL A 34 -2.70 -9.47 -2.23
N LEU A 35 -2.00 -8.46 -1.71
CA LEU A 35 -0.59 -8.23 -1.98
C LEU A 35 0.26 -9.43 -1.54
N GLY A 36 0.07 -9.91 -0.31
CA GLY A 36 0.81 -11.07 0.21
C GLY A 36 0.58 -12.32 -0.63
N ALA A 37 -0.67 -12.63 -0.98
CA ALA A 37 -1.01 -13.76 -1.83
C ALA A 37 -0.39 -13.63 -3.24
N ALA A 38 -0.41 -12.43 -3.83
CA ALA A 38 0.18 -12.17 -5.13
C ALA A 38 1.70 -12.32 -5.13
N LEU A 39 2.38 -11.88 -4.06
CA LEU A 39 3.83 -12.06 -3.91
C LEU A 39 4.18 -13.55 -3.75
N LEU A 40 3.40 -14.31 -2.99
CA LEU A 40 3.58 -15.77 -2.89
C LEU A 40 3.33 -16.47 -4.23
N LEU A 41 2.33 -16.05 -4.99
CA LEU A 41 2.10 -16.56 -6.35
C LEU A 41 3.29 -16.26 -7.28
N MET A 42 3.85 -15.05 -7.20
CA MET A 42 5.06 -14.67 -7.94
C MET A 42 6.28 -15.49 -7.53
N ALA A 43 6.37 -15.97 -6.27
CA ALA A 43 7.45 -16.85 -5.83
C ALA A 43 7.44 -18.21 -6.56
N CYS A 44 6.30 -18.62 -7.11
CA CYS A 44 6.18 -19.82 -7.93
C CYS A 44 6.70 -19.63 -9.37
N ALA A 45 6.95 -18.40 -9.81
CA ALA A 45 7.54 -18.12 -11.11
C ALA A 45 9.00 -18.62 -11.17
N GLY A 46 9.42 -19.05 -12.36
CA GLY A 46 10.78 -19.52 -12.63
C GLY A 46 11.23 -19.13 -14.03
N THR A 47 12.41 -19.58 -14.43
CA THR A 47 13.05 -19.21 -15.71
C THR A 47 12.27 -19.61 -16.96
N ARG A 48 11.35 -20.57 -16.85
CA ARG A 48 10.50 -21.05 -17.95
C ARG A 48 9.09 -20.45 -17.95
N THR A 49 8.76 -19.60 -16.97
CA THR A 49 7.45 -18.97 -16.88
C THR A 49 7.28 -17.96 -18.02
N PRO A 50 6.24 -18.07 -18.86
CA PRO A 50 6.06 -17.15 -19.97
C PRO A 50 5.76 -15.74 -19.47
N VAL A 51 6.29 -14.73 -20.15
CA VAL A 51 6.22 -13.31 -19.73
C VAL A 51 4.78 -12.85 -19.50
N TRP A 52 3.83 -13.25 -20.35
CA TRP A 52 2.42 -12.86 -20.20
C TRP A 52 1.82 -13.35 -18.88
N LEU A 53 2.26 -14.50 -18.36
CA LEU A 53 1.78 -15.05 -17.11
C LEU A 53 2.36 -14.27 -15.92
N VAL A 54 3.62 -13.83 -16.01
CA VAL A 54 4.24 -12.93 -15.03
C VAL A 54 3.51 -11.58 -14.99
N LEU A 55 3.16 -11.02 -16.16
CA LEU A 55 2.37 -9.79 -16.24
C LEU A 55 0.99 -9.97 -15.59
N LEU A 56 0.34 -11.11 -15.82
CA LEU A 56 -0.94 -11.42 -15.18
C LEU A 56 -0.81 -11.51 -13.65
N MET A 57 0.27 -12.11 -13.15
CA MET A 57 0.57 -12.18 -11.71
C MET A 57 0.88 -10.81 -11.09
N MET A 58 1.35 -9.83 -11.88
CA MET A 58 1.60 -8.46 -11.43
C MET A 58 0.32 -7.62 -11.29
N VAL A 59 -0.77 -7.99 -11.97
CA VAL A 59 -2.07 -7.28 -11.89
C VAL A 59 -2.55 -7.15 -10.43
N PRO A 60 -2.68 -8.21 -9.63
CA PRO A 60 -3.13 -8.09 -8.24
C PRO A 60 -2.16 -7.27 -7.36
N VAL A 61 -0.86 -7.28 -7.65
CA VAL A 61 0.12 -6.40 -6.97
C VAL A 61 -0.20 -4.93 -7.23
N GLY A 62 -0.47 -4.59 -8.49
CA GLY A 62 -0.87 -3.23 -8.88
C GLY A 62 -2.19 -2.80 -8.26
N VAL A 63 -3.21 -3.67 -8.26
CA VAL A 63 -4.53 -3.40 -7.66
C VAL A 63 -4.43 -3.19 -6.16
N ALA A 64 -3.63 -4.02 -5.45
CA ALA A 64 -3.39 -3.84 -4.04
C ALA A 64 -2.70 -2.48 -3.75
N GLY A 65 -1.68 -2.11 -4.52
CA GLY A 65 -1.04 -0.80 -4.39
C GLY A 65 -1.99 0.37 -4.64
N ALA A 66 -2.79 0.30 -5.71
CA ALA A 66 -3.74 1.34 -6.12
C ALA A 66 -4.85 1.57 -5.09
N THR A 67 -5.18 0.57 -4.27
CA THR A 67 -6.24 0.66 -3.25
C THR A 67 -5.68 1.03 -1.87
N VAL A 68 -4.59 0.40 -1.45
CA VAL A 68 -4.03 0.56 -0.10
C VAL A 68 -3.36 1.93 0.08
N VAL A 69 -2.58 2.39 -0.90
CA VAL A 69 -1.82 3.65 -0.81
C VAL A 69 -2.71 4.88 -0.60
N PRO A 70 -3.78 5.12 -1.39
CA PRO A 70 -4.66 6.27 -1.15
C PRO A 70 -5.44 6.12 0.17
N ALA A 71 -5.91 4.92 0.52
CA ALA A 71 -6.62 4.69 1.78
C ALA A 71 -5.76 5.05 3.01
N LEU A 72 -4.49 4.63 3.01
CA LEU A 72 -3.53 4.98 4.06
C LEU A 72 -3.23 6.47 4.10
N THR A 73 -3.05 7.09 2.93
CA THR A 73 -2.73 8.51 2.83
C THR A 73 -3.89 9.36 3.38
N SER A 74 -5.13 9.03 3.01
CA SER A 74 -6.31 9.71 3.56
C SER A 74 -6.45 9.48 5.07
N LEU A 75 -6.20 8.27 5.58
CA LEU A 75 -6.22 8.03 7.03
C LEU A 75 -5.15 8.85 7.78
N LEU A 76 -3.95 8.99 7.21
CA LEU A 76 -2.87 9.76 7.81
C LEU A 76 -3.21 11.26 7.86
N LEU A 77 -3.74 11.80 6.76
CA LEU A 77 -4.10 13.22 6.69
C LEU A 77 -5.32 13.56 7.54
N ASP A 78 -6.29 12.64 7.65
CA ASP A 78 -7.47 12.82 8.52
C ASP A 78 -7.09 12.78 10.02
N ALA A 79 -5.93 12.22 10.37
CA ALA A 79 -5.48 12.10 11.76
C ALA A 79 -4.73 13.33 12.29
N VAL A 80 -4.43 14.31 11.43
CA VAL A 80 -3.66 15.52 11.80
C VAL A 80 -4.51 16.78 11.64
N GLU A 81 -4.18 17.82 12.42
CA GLU A 81 -4.79 19.14 12.26
C GLU A 81 -4.54 19.68 10.84
N PRO A 82 -5.50 20.38 10.21
CA PRO A 82 -5.35 20.90 8.85
C PRO A 82 -4.10 21.77 8.65
N ALA A 83 -3.70 22.54 9.67
CA ALA A 83 -2.49 23.37 9.64
C ALA A 83 -1.18 22.55 9.57
N ARG A 84 -1.21 21.27 9.98
CA ARG A 84 -0.07 20.35 9.98
C ARG A 84 -0.11 19.34 8.82
N ALA A 85 -1.17 19.34 8.00
CA ALA A 85 -1.34 18.39 6.90
C ALA A 85 -0.18 18.41 5.91
N GLY A 86 0.35 19.60 5.59
CA GLY A 86 1.52 19.75 4.71
C GLY A 86 2.78 19.08 5.30
N THR A 87 3.05 19.29 6.58
CA THR A 87 4.19 18.64 7.28
C THR A 87 4.00 17.13 7.35
N ALA A 88 2.79 16.66 7.68
CA ALA A 88 2.48 15.23 7.72
C ALA A 88 2.66 14.55 6.35
N ALA A 89 2.19 15.19 5.28
CA ALA A 89 2.38 14.72 3.91
C ALA A 89 3.87 14.69 3.51
N ALA A 90 4.63 15.73 3.88
CA ALA A 90 6.07 15.79 3.61
C ALA A 90 6.81 14.65 4.33
N VAL A 91 6.56 14.45 5.62
CA VAL A 91 7.16 13.35 6.41
C VAL A 91 6.77 12.00 5.83
N PHE A 92 5.50 11.80 5.48
CA PHE A 92 5.02 10.57 4.86
C PHE A 92 5.72 10.29 3.53
N ASN A 93 5.84 11.29 2.66
CA ASN A 93 6.48 11.13 1.37
C ASN A 93 7.99 10.86 1.49
N THR A 94 8.69 11.56 2.38
CA THR A 94 10.11 11.31 2.67
C THR A 94 10.30 9.89 3.22
N GLY A 95 9.42 9.45 4.13
CA GLY A 95 9.41 8.08 4.65
C GLY A 95 9.25 7.04 3.54
N ARG A 96 8.33 7.27 2.58
CA ARG A 96 8.17 6.39 1.42
C ARG A 96 9.41 6.33 0.53
N GLN A 97 10.04 7.48 0.26
CA GLN A 97 11.24 7.54 -0.57
C GLN A 97 12.42 6.80 0.10
N LEU A 98 12.62 7.02 1.40
CA LEU A 98 13.64 6.31 2.17
C LEU A 98 13.36 4.81 2.22
N GLY A 99 12.13 4.42 2.51
CA GLY A 99 11.73 3.00 2.52
C GLY A 99 11.90 2.34 1.15
N GLY A 100 11.57 3.05 0.06
CA GLY A 100 11.79 2.59 -1.30
C GLY A 100 13.27 2.39 -1.62
N ALA A 101 14.12 3.37 -1.28
CA ALA A 101 15.56 3.27 -1.48
C ALA A 101 16.18 2.11 -0.66
N MET A 102 15.77 1.95 0.59
CA MET A 102 16.21 0.83 1.45
C MET A 102 15.74 -0.51 0.89
N GLY A 103 14.49 -0.62 0.45
CA GLY A 103 13.95 -1.83 -0.17
C GLY A 103 14.72 -2.23 -1.43
N VAL A 104 15.01 -1.26 -2.31
CA VAL A 104 15.83 -1.48 -3.51
C VAL A 104 17.24 -1.94 -3.14
N ALA A 105 17.88 -1.32 -2.15
CA ALA A 105 19.23 -1.70 -1.72
C ALA A 105 19.27 -3.11 -1.13
N VAL A 106 18.35 -3.43 -0.21
CA VAL A 106 18.31 -4.74 0.47
C VAL A 106 17.93 -5.85 -0.50
N PHE A 107 16.87 -5.67 -1.29
CA PHE A 107 16.46 -6.68 -2.27
C PHE A 107 17.46 -6.83 -3.40
N GLY A 108 18.12 -5.74 -3.82
CA GLY A 108 19.22 -5.78 -4.77
C GLY A 108 20.33 -6.74 -4.34
N LEU A 109 20.63 -6.84 -3.04
CA LEU A 109 21.66 -7.76 -2.53
C LEU A 109 21.32 -9.24 -2.77
N PHE A 110 20.03 -9.61 -2.73
CA PHE A 110 19.59 -10.97 -3.04
C PHE A 110 19.57 -11.27 -4.53
N LEU A 111 19.54 -10.25 -5.39
CA LEU A 111 19.40 -10.37 -6.84
C LEU A 111 20.71 -10.11 -7.61
N ALA A 112 21.76 -9.61 -6.94
CA ALA A 112 23.03 -9.20 -7.57
C ALA A 112 23.97 -10.36 -7.93
N GLY A 113 23.65 -11.58 -7.49
CA GLY A 113 24.47 -12.77 -7.73
C GLY A 113 24.38 -13.32 -9.16
N PRO A 114 25.06 -14.47 -9.42
CA PRO A 114 24.96 -15.21 -10.67
C PRO A 114 23.52 -15.57 -11.06
N VAL A 115 23.29 -15.86 -12.34
CA VAL A 115 21.94 -16.12 -12.90
C VAL A 115 21.26 -17.31 -12.22
N GLU A 116 22.04 -18.32 -11.82
CA GLU A 116 21.57 -19.48 -11.07
C GLU A 116 21.00 -19.13 -9.68
N GLU A 117 21.49 -18.05 -9.05
CA GLU A 117 21.04 -17.57 -7.74
C GLU A 117 19.85 -16.63 -7.83
N PHE A 118 19.55 -16.09 -9.03
CA PHE A 118 18.48 -15.12 -9.23
C PHE A 118 17.10 -15.65 -8.79
N VAL A 119 16.72 -16.87 -9.19
CA VAL A 119 15.41 -17.43 -8.84
C VAL A 119 15.29 -17.71 -7.35
N PRO A 120 16.26 -18.37 -6.67
CA PRO A 120 16.29 -18.45 -5.22
C PRO A 120 16.20 -17.08 -4.52
N GLY A 121 16.99 -16.09 -4.94
CA GLY A 121 16.99 -14.74 -4.38
C GLY A 121 15.65 -14.03 -4.54
N MET A 122 15.06 -14.10 -5.73
CA MET A 122 13.72 -13.58 -6.02
C MET A 122 12.67 -14.20 -5.07
N ARG A 123 12.71 -15.51 -4.84
CA ARG A 123 11.78 -16.19 -3.91
C ARG A 123 11.93 -15.69 -2.49
N VAL A 124 13.15 -15.44 -2.03
CA VAL A 124 13.41 -14.83 -0.71
C VAL A 124 12.81 -13.43 -0.64
N CYS A 125 13.02 -12.59 -1.66
CA CYS A 125 12.40 -11.27 -1.73
C CYS A 125 10.87 -11.32 -1.69
N MET A 126 10.26 -12.23 -2.44
CA MET A 126 8.80 -12.43 -2.43
C MET A 126 8.30 -12.90 -1.06
N ALA A 127 9.02 -13.80 -0.39
CA ALA A 127 8.66 -14.27 0.95
C ALA A 127 8.77 -13.15 2.00
N ILE A 128 9.84 -12.35 1.96
CA ILE A 128 9.99 -11.17 2.84
C ILE A 128 8.87 -10.18 2.58
N GLY A 129 8.59 -9.87 1.31
CA GLY A 129 7.52 -8.95 0.93
C GLY A 129 6.14 -9.45 1.38
N ALA A 130 5.84 -10.74 1.20
CA ALA A 130 4.59 -11.34 1.67
C ALA A 130 4.48 -11.30 3.20
N GLY A 131 5.58 -11.60 3.91
CA GLY A 131 5.63 -11.47 5.37
C GLY A 131 5.39 -10.04 5.84
N ALA A 132 6.03 -9.05 5.20
CA ALA A 132 5.81 -7.64 5.49
C ALA A 132 4.35 -7.23 5.21
N ALA A 133 3.74 -7.76 4.15
CA ALA A 133 2.34 -7.49 3.84
C ALA A 133 1.40 -8.05 4.92
N VAL A 134 1.64 -9.27 5.39
CA VAL A 134 0.87 -9.87 6.49
C VAL A 134 1.05 -9.07 7.79
N VAL A 135 2.29 -8.70 8.13
CA VAL A 135 2.57 -7.92 9.36
C VAL A 135 1.88 -6.56 9.32
N THR A 136 1.99 -5.83 8.21
CA THR A 136 1.37 -4.50 8.08
C THR A 136 -0.16 -4.59 7.98
N GLY A 137 -0.70 -5.61 7.31
CA GLY A 137 -2.13 -5.91 7.29
C GLY A 137 -2.67 -6.25 8.68
N ALA A 138 -1.96 -7.09 9.45
CA ALA A 138 -2.30 -7.41 10.83
C ALA A 138 -2.22 -6.18 11.73
N ALA A 139 -1.17 -5.36 11.60
CA ALA A 139 -1.03 -4.11 12.33
C ALA A 139 -2.18 -3.14 12.01
N ALA A 140 -2.55 -2.98 10.73
CA ALA A 140 -3.72 -2.19 10.33
C ALA A 140 -5.01 -2.76 10.94
N GLY A 141 -5.17 -4.08 10.93
CA GLY A 141 -6.30 -4.76 11.57
C GLY A 141 -6.36 -4.50 13.07
N LEU A 142 -5.24 -4.57 13.78
CA LEU A 142 -5.20 -4.49 15.25
C LEU A 142 -5.20 -3.05 15.77
N LEU A 143 -4.54 -2.12 15.07
CA LEU A 143 -4.35 -0.73 15.51
C LEU A 143 -5.47 0.20 15.06
N LEU A 144 -6.06 -0.03 13.87
CA LEU A 144 -7.20 0.76 13.39
C LEU A 144 -8.51 0.27 14.02
N ARG A 145 -8.57 0.09 15.34
CA ARG A 145 -9.78 -0.38 16.01
C ARG A 145 -10.95 0.58 15.75
N PRO A 146 -12.14 0.06 15.40
CA PRO A 146 -13.34 0.89 15.31
C PRO A 146 -13.64 1.42 16.71
N ARG A 147 -13.45 2.73 16.90
CA ARG A 147 -14.10 3.44 18.00
C ARG A 147 -15.54 3.61 17.56
N GLY A 148 -16.42 2.81 18.15
CA GLY A 148 -17.88 2.97 18.04
C GLY A 148 -18.34 4.26 18.68
#